data_AF-A0A3B8UBM9-F1
#
_entry.id   AF-A0A3B8UBM9-F1
#
_cell.length_a   1.000
_cell.length_b   1.000
_cell.length_c   1.000
_cell.angle_alpha   90.00
_cell.angle_beta   90.00
_cell.angle_gamma   90.00
#
_symmetry.space_group_name_H-M   'P 1'
#
loop_
_entity.id
_entity.type
_entity.pdbx_description
1 polymer ?
#
loop_
_entity_poly.entity_id
_entity_poly.type
_entity_poly.pdbx_seq_one_letter_code
_entity_poly.pdbx_strand_id
1 'polypeptide(L)'
;KAFIFDPTRAEPLHHLAGFYQKKGLPLFAYILAKTALQLPPHSSLAYVLREVYDYSLLLKFACAAHSIKKFDEAKTAYHQLLAIPNLPPDARTVVEHNLKVIAQNTSQF
;
A
#
# COMPACT_ATOMS: atom_id res chain seq x y z
N LYS A 1 15.85 5.89 -11.31
CA LYS A 1 17.07 6.66 -10.91
C LYS A 1 16.92 7.34 -9.54
N ALA A 2 15.75 7.80 -9.10
CA ALA A 2 15.56 8.52 -7.81
C ALA A 2 15.98 7.77 -6.51
N PHE A 3 15.79 6.44 -6.39
CA PHE A 3 16.20 5.68 -5.18
C PHE A 3 17.70 5.76 -4.88
N ILE A 4 18.53 5.85 -5.92
CA ILE A 4 20.00 5.86 -5.78
C ILE A 4 20.47 7.18 -5.13
N PHE A 5 19.70 8.26 -5.27
CA PHE A 5 20.05 9.57 -4.75
C PHE A 5 19.61 9.78 -3.30
N ASP A 6 18.60 9.03 -2.84
CA ASP A 6 18.16 9.05 -1.45
C ASP A 6 17.47 7.71 -1.10
N PRO A 7 18.16 6.80 -0.40
CA PRO A 7 17.65 5.46 -0.11
C PRO A 7 16.56 5.45 0.95
N THR A 8 16.35 6.56 1.68
CA THR A 8 15.33 6.65 2.73
C THR A 8 13.98 7.13 2.19
N ARG A 9 13.89 7.48 0.91
CA ARG A 9 12.63 7.85 0.26
C ARG A 9 11.76 6.65 -0.09
N ALA A 10 10.49 6.72 0.28
CA ALA A 10 9.53 5.67 -0.01
C ALA A 10 8.98 5.72 -1.45
N GLU A 11 9.01 6.87 -2.13
CA GLU A 11 8.42 7.03 -3.46
C GLU A 11 8.99 6.08 -4.51
N PRO A 12 10.32 5.88 -4.63
CA PRO A 12 10.86 4.95 -5.62
C PRO A 12 10.39 3.51 -5.44
N LEU A 13 10.33 3.03 -4.19
CA LEU A 13 9.81 1.71 -3.87
C LEU A 13 8.29 1.63 -4.12
N HIS A 14 7.55 2.69 -3.78
CA HIS A 14 6.13 2.80 -4.11
C HIS A 14 5.87 2.72 -5.62
N HIS A 15 6.67 3.41 -6.45
CA HIS A 15 6.58 3.35 -7.91
C HIS A 15 6.90 1.95 -8.42
N LEU A 16 7.96 1.32 -7.91
CA LEU A 16 8.38 -0.01 -8.33
C LEU A 16 7.34 -1.07 -7.93
N ALA A 17 6.77 -0.97 -6.73
CA ALA A 17 5.64 -1.81 -6.32
C ALA A 17 4.45 -1.66 -7.28
N GLY A 18 4.16 -0.44 -7.75
CA GLY A 18 3.11 -0.20 -8.74
C GLY A 18 3.40 -0.84 -10.09
N PHE A 19 4.67 -0.80 -10.52
CA PHE A 19 5.11 -1.47 -11.75
C PHE A 19 4.91 -2.99 -11.67
N TYR A 20 5.36 -3.64 -10.59
CA TYR A 20 5.20 -5.08 -10.43
C TYR A 20 3.74 -5.51 -10.23
N GLN A 21 2.92 -4.70 -9.55
CA GLN A 21 1.48 -4.96 -9.46
C GLN A 21 0.84 -5.01 -10.86
N LYS A 22 1.15 -4.03 -11.73
CA LYS A 22 0.66 -4.00 -13.12
C LYS A 22 1.17 -5.17 -13.98
N LYS A 23 2.28 -5.79 -13.60
CA LYS A 23 2.84 -6.99 -14.26
C LYS A 23 2.25 -8.30 -13.73
N GLY A 24 1.27 -8.26 -12.83
CA GLY A 24 0.70 -9.47 -12.23
C GLY A 24 1.65 -10.17 -11.27
N LEU A 25 2.58 -9.42 -10.67
CA LEU A 25 3.60 -9.93 -9.74
C LEU A 25 3.36 -9.38 -8.32
N PRO A 26 2.28 -9.80 -7.63
CA PRO A 26 1.85 -9.20 -6.37
C PRO A 26 2.83 -9.46 -5.21
N LEU A 27 3.60 -10.56 -5.24
CA LEU A 27 4.62 -10.83 -4.23
C LEU A 27 5.71 -9.75 -4.21
N PHE A 28 6.19 -9.35 -5.38
CA PHE A 28 7.19 -8.28 -5.50
C PHE A 28 6.60 -6.93 -5.06
N ALA A 29 5.37 -6.62 -5.46
CA ALA A 29 4.67 -5.42 -5.01
C ALA A 29 4.54 -5.39 -3.49
N TYR A 30 4.20 -6.51 -2.86
CA TYR A 30 4.09 -6.65 -1.41
C TYR A 30 5.43 -6.43 -0.71
N ILE A 31 6.51 -7.08 -1.16
CA ILE A 31 7.85 -6.93 -0.55
C ILE A 31 8.30 -5.47 -0.62
N LEU A 32 8.22 -4.86 -1.80
CA LEU A 32 8.66 -3.48 -2.01
C LEU A 32 7.84 -2.47 -1.21
N ALA A 33 6.51 -2.62 -1.19
CA ALA A 33 5.64 -1.74 -0.41
C ALA A 33 5.87 -1.90 1.09
N LYS A 34 6.07 -3.14 1.57
CA LYS A 34 6.40 -3.42 2.97
C LYS A 34 7.74 -2.81 3.38
N THR A 35 8.77 -2.94 2.55
CA THR A 35 10.06 -2.29 2.77
C THR A 35 9.91 -0.77 2.83
N ALA A 36 9.12 -0.19 1.91
CA ALA A 36 8.90 1.26 1.88
C ALA A 36 8.17 1.79 3.13
N LEU A 37 7.24 1.02 3.70
CA LEU A 37 6.53 1.38 4.94
C LEU A 37 7.45 1.43 6.17
N GLN A 38 8.62 0.79 6.12
CA GLN A 38 9.61 0.81 7.20
C GLN A 38 10.55 2.01 7.11
N LEU A 39 10.52 2.77 6.02
CA LEU A 39 11.35 3.95 5.85
C LEU A 39 10.81 5.12 6.68
N PRO A 40 11.69 5.99 7.21
CA PRO A 40 11.27 7.14 7.98
C PRO A 40 10.42 8.09 7.11
N PRO A 41 9.40 8.75 7.68
CA PRO A 41 8.58 9.70 6.94
C PRO A 41 9.41 10.93 6.55
N HIS A 42 9.56 11.17 5.25
CA HIS A 42 10.19 12.38 4.72
C HIS A 42 9.15 13.48 4.50
N SER A 43 8.70 14.11 5.57
CA SER A 43 7.67 15.16 5.53
C SER A 43 8.23 16.58 5.30
N SER A 44 9.53 16.79 5.44
CA SER A 44 10.18 18.11 5.46
C SER A 44 10.77 18.58 4.12
N LEU A 45 10.77 17.73 3.10
CA LEU A 45 11.28 18.10 1.78
C LEU A 45 10.20 18.83 0.97
N ALA A 46 10.57 19.95 0.33
CA ALA A 46 9.65 20.75 -0.48
C ALA A 46 9.08 20.02 -1.72
N TYR A 47 9.72 18.92 -2.14
CA TYR A 47 9.36 18.15 -3.35
C TYR A 47 9.16 16.66 -3.04
N VAL A 48 8.07 16.35 -2.34
CA VAL A 48 7.63 14.97 -2.04
C VAL A 48 6.23 14.71 -2.58
N LEU A 49 6.00 13.47 -3.01
CA LEU A 49 4.66 13.02 -3.39
C LEU A 49 3.90 12.69 -2.11
N ARG A 50 3.24 13.70 -1.53
CA ARG A 50 2.52 13.60 -0.23
C ARG A 50 1.58 12.40 -0.17
N GLU A 51 0.83 12.14 -1.24
CA GLU A 51 -0.07 11.00 -1.35
C GLU A 51 0.59 9.64 -1.10
N VAL A 52 1.89 9.48 -1.40
CA VAL A 52 2.65 8.26 -1.11
C VAL A 52 2.66 7.98 0.38
N TYR A 53 2.93 9.02 1.17
CA TYR A 53 3.05 8.92 2.62
C TYR A 53 1.69 8.97 3.31
N ASP A 54 0.76 9.75 2.77
CA ASP A 54 -0.53 9.99 3.42
C ASP A 54 -1.46 8.77 3.32
N TYR A 55 -1.47 8.02 2.19
CA TYR A 55 -2.30 6.82 2.07
C TYR A 55 -1.87 5.80 1.00
N SER A 56 -1.32 6.25 -0.14
CA SER A 56 -1.26 5.39 -1.34
C SER A 56 -0.24 4.26 -1.22
N LEU A 57 0.83 4.44 -0.45
CA LEU A 57 1.75 3.36 -0.13
C LEU A 57 1.09 2.27 0.70
N LEU A 58 0.34 2.66 1.75
CA LEU A 58 -0.37 1.72 2.61
C LEU A 58 -1.47 0.98 1.85
N LEU A 59 -2.20 1.67 0.98
CA LEU A 59 -3.19 1.06 0.08
C LEU A 59 -2.54 0.02 -0.84
N LYS A 60 -1.39 0.35 -1.41
CA LYS A 60 -0.66 -0.56 -2.29
C LYS A 60 -0.18 -1.80 -1.55
N PHE A 61 0.37 -1.61 -0.35
CA PHE A 61 0.73 -2.72 0.53
C PHE A 61 -0.48 -3.61 0.84
N ALA A 62 -1.60 -3.02 1.24
CA ALA A 62 -2.81 -3.77 1.59
C ALA A 62 -3.35 -4.61 0.42
N CYS A 63 -3.44 -4.01 -0.78
CA CYS A 63 -3.86 -4.72 -2.00
C CYS A 63 -2.89 -5.84 -2.41
N ALA A 64 -1.58 -5.60 -2.30
CA ALA A 64 -0.59 -6.64 -2.59
C ALA A 64 -0.64 -7.78 -1.56
N ALA A 65 -0.76 -7.48 -0.26
CA ALA A 65 -0.95 -8.45 0.81
C ALA A 65 -2.22 -9.30 0.60
N HIS A 66 -3.33 -8.64 0.25
CA HIS A 66 -4.58 -9.30 -0.11
C HIS A 66 -4.39 -10.29 -1.27
N SER A 67 -3.73 -9.85 -2.34
CA SER A 67 -3.49 -10.68 -3.54
C SER A 67 -2.70 -11.95 -3.26
N ILE A 68 -1.84 -11.94 -2.22
CA ILE A 68 -1.04 -13.10 -1.80
C ILE A 68 -1.60 -13.79 -0.55
N LYS A 69 -2.90 -13.58 -0.24
CA LYS A 69 -3.63 -14.21 0.88
C LYS A 69 -3.07 -13.89 2.28
N LYS A 70 -2.31 -12.81 2.44
CA LYS A 70 -1.90 -12.28 3.74
C LYS A 70 -3.02 -11.43 4.34
N PHE A 71 -4.15 -12.08 4.63
CA PHE A 71 -5.40 -11.42 4.98
C PHE A 71 -5.32 -10.61 6.28
N ASP A 72 -4.56 -11.04 7.28
CA ASP A 72 -4.43 -10.31 8.54
C ASP A 72 -3.67 -8.98 8.36
N GLU A 73 -2.56 -9.01 7.62
CA GLU A 73 -1.80 -7.81 7.27
C GLU A 73 -2.65 -6.87 6.39
N ALA A 74 -3.39 -7.42 5.42
CA ALA A 74 -4.28 -6.65 4.55
C ALA A 74 -5.42 -5.98 5.33
N LYS A 75 -6.15 -6.74 6.19
CA LYS A 75 -7.23 -6.23 7.03
C LYS A 75 -6.74 -5.09 7.93
N THR A 76 -5.60 -5.29 8.60
CA THR A 76 -5.01 -4.28 9.47
C THR A 76 -4.74 -2.98 8.70
N ALA A 77 -4.09 -3.06 7.54
CA ALA A 77 -3.81 -1.91 6.71
C ALA A 77 -5.08 -1.25 6.15
N TYR A 78 -6.09 -2.04 5.77
CA TYR A 78 -7.39 -1.53 5.32
C TYR A 78 -8.13 -0.76 6.41
N HIS A 79 -8.15 -1.24 7.65
CA HIS A 79 -8.73 -0.51 8.76
C HIS A 79 -7.98 0.79 9.06
N GLN A 80 -6.64 0.78 8.98
CA GLN A 80 -5.83 2.00 9.10
C GLN A 80 -6.18 3.02 8.01
N LEU A 81 -6.40 2.58 6.77
CA LEU A 81 -6.82 3.46 5.67
C LEU A 81 -8.20 4.06 5.94
N LEU A 82 -9.17 3.28 6.40
CA LEU A 82 -10.52 3.77 6.69
C LEU A 82 -10.55 4.79 7.83
N ALA A 83 -9.57 4.74 8.73
CA ALA A 83 -9.40 5.71 9.81
C ALA A 83 -8.89 7.08 9.34
N ILE A 84 -8.41 7.21 8.09
CA ILE A 84 -7.99 8.49 7.50
C ILE A 84 -9.25 9.31 7.16
N PRO A 85 -9.47 10.50 7.76
CA PRO A 85 -10.70 11.27 7.55
C PRO A 85 -10.92 11.68 6.09
N ASN A 86 -9.85 12.09 5.40
CA ASN A 86 -9.88 12.59 4.03
C ASN A 86 -9.35 11.56 3.02
N LEU A 87 -9.55 10.27 3.27
CA LEU A 87 -9.17 9.23 2.30
C LEU A 87 -9.93 9.46 0.99
N PRO A 88 -9.26 9.50 -0.18
CA PRO A 88 -9.93 9.70 -1.46
C PRO A 88 -11.05 8.66 -1.71
N PRO A 89 -12.19 9.05 -2.31
CA PRO A 89 -13.34 8.16 -2.50
C PRO A 89 -13.02 6.86 -3.25
N ASP A 90 -12.17 6.94 -4.27
CA ASP A 90 -11.74 5.77 -5.04
C ASP A 90 -10.94 4.79 -4.18
N ALA A 91 -10.04 5.31 -3.34
CA ALA A 91 -9.28 4.50 -2.39
C ALA A 91 -10.21 3.85 -1.36
N ARG A 92 -11.16 4.62 -0.80
CA ARG A 92 -12.15 4.10 0.16
C ARG A 92 -12.98 2.96 -0.45
N THR A 93 -13.45 3.14 -1.67
CA THR A 93 -14.23 2.13 -2.41
C THR A 93 -13.45 0.83 -2.58
N VAL A 94 -12.17 0.91 -2.97
CA VAL A 94 -11.28 -0.26 -3.09
C VAL A 94 -11.11 -0.97 -1.74
N VAL A 95 -10.89 -0.22 -0.67
CA VAL A 95 -10.69 -0.76 0.68
C VAL A 95 -11.93 -1.52 1.16
N GLU A 96 -13.11 -0.89 1.06
CA GLU A 96 -14.37 -1.50 1.50
C GLU A 96 -14.74 -2.72 0.67
N HIS A 97 -14.53 -2.69 -0.65
CA HIS A 97 -14.73 -3.84 -1.51
C HIS A 97 -13.84 -5.02 -1.09
N ASN A 98 -12.53 -4.78 -0.92
CA ASN A 98 -11.58 -5.82 -0.58
C ASN A 98 -11.83 -6.41 0.82
N LEU A 99 -12.23 -5.61 1.80
CA LEU A 99 -12.62 -6.13 3.12
C LEU A 99 -13.81 -7.10 3.03
N LYS A 100 -14.82 -6.79 2.20
CA LYS A 100 -15.96 -7.70 1.96
C LYS A 100 -15.49 -9.01 1.33
N VAL A 101 -14.62 -8.95 0.32
CA VAL A 101 -14.06 -10.13 -0.34
C VAL A 101 -13.30 -11.02 0.66
N ILE A 102 -12.46 -10.42 1.51
CA ILE A 102 -11.72 -11.18 2.53
C ILE A 102 -12.68 -11.84 3.54
N ALA A 103 -13.72 -11.12 3.98
CA ALA A 103 -14.69 -11.67 4.92
C ALA A 103 -15.39 -12.91 4.34
N GLN A 104 -15.79 -12.87 3.06
CA GLN A 104 -16.40 -14.01 2.37
C GLN A 104 -15.45 -15.21 2.24
N ASN A 105 -14.17 -14.96 1.97
CA ASN A 105 -13.15 -16.02 1.86
C ASN A 105 -12.77 -16.66 3.20
N THR A 106 -13.01 -15.97 4.33
CA THR A 106 -12.71 -16.51 5.66
C THR A 106 -13.83 -17.43 6.17
N SER A 107 -15.08 -17.23 5.73
CA SER A 107 -16.25 -18.01 6.14
C SER A 107 -16.41 -19.36 5.43
N GLN A 108 -15.44 -19.78 4.60
CA GLN A 108 -15.46 -21.05 3.86
C GLN A 108 -14.55 -22.14 4.47
N PHE A 109 -14.07 -21.93 5.69
CA PHE A 109 -13.30 -22.89 6.50
C PHE A 109 -13.96 -23.07 7.86
#